data_AF-A0A1I0L4S1-F1
#
_entry.id   AF-A0A1I0L4S1-F1
#
_cell.length_a   1.000
_cell.length_b   1.000
_cell.length_c   1.000
_cell.angle_alpha   90.00
_cell.angle_beta   90.00
_cell.angle_gamma   90.00
#
_symmetry.space_group_name_H-M   'P 1'
#
loop_
_entity.id
_entity.type
_entity.pdbx_description
1 polymer ?
#
loop_
_entity_poly.entity_id
_entity_poly.type
_entity_poly.pdbx_seq_one_letter_code
_entity_poly.pdbx_strand_id
1 'polypeptide(L)'
;MTVADRALTTSPDVGLLLKEYREQFIPAAVDYLERRISANELRRRWKPHYLGTFHAYDLTVEQAWRASSGSTGRLEAGGPPADPAHEIPLAHFPVSVAYNNLDRLIEVLAIELGDHTVDTTRLRERTVDFAHVIESLDVLMASLDT
;
A
#
# COMPACT_ATOMS: atom_id res chain seq x y z
N MET A 1 -25.25 -16.65 -12.40
CA MET A 1 -23.92 -16.09 -12.05
C MET A 1 -24.11 -14.62 -11.74
N THR A 2 -24.03 -14.26 -10.47
CA THR A 2 -24.20 -12.87 -10.02
C THR A 2 -22.88 -12.10 -10.15
N VAL A 3 -22.92 -10.76 -10.08
CA VAL A 3 -21.71 -9.92 -10.03
C VAL A 3 -20.82 -10.28 -8.84
N ALA A 4 -21.41 -10.77 -7.74
CA ALA A 4 -20.70 -11.28 -6.56
C ALA A 4 -19.91 -12.56 -6.86
N ASP A 5 -20.43 -13.46 -7.70
CA ASP A 5 -19.72 -14.70 -8.10
C ASP A 5 -18.47 -14.42 -8.95
N ARG A 6 -18.43 -13.30 -9.69
CA ARG A 6 -17.26 -12.94 -10.52
C ARG A 6 -16.10 -12.38 -9.71
N ALA A 7 -16.39 -11.60 -8.66
CA ALA A 7 -15.37 -10.96 -7.83
C ALA A 7 -14.53 -11.98 -7.02
N LEU A 8 -15.14 -13.10 -6.64
CA LEU A 8 -14.52 -14.18 -5.83
C LEU A 8 -13.38 -14.95 -6.53
N THR A 9 -13.13 -14.70 -7.82
CA THR A 9 -12.13 -15.45 -8.61
C THR A 9 -10.98 -14.60 -9.14
N THR A 10 -11.00 -13.29 -8.88
CA THR A 10 -9.96 -12.38 -9.39
C THR A 10 -8.88 -12.23 -8.34
N SER A 11 -7.70 -12.81 -8.58
CA SER A 11 -6.55 -12.61 -7.71
C SER A 11 -6.08 -11.15 -7.78
N PRO A 12 -5.70 -10.52 -6.65
CA PRO A 12 -5.04 -9.22 -6.70
C PRO A 12 -3.78 -9.28 -7.58
N ASP A 13 -3.65 -8.35 -8.52
CA ASP A 13 -2.50 -8.28 -9.43
C ASP A 13 -1.32 -7.58 -8.73
N VAL A 14 -0.56 -8.37 -7.96
CA VAL A 14 0.63 -7.88 -7.26
C VAL A 14 1.80 -7.61 -8.22
N GLY A 15 1.87 -8.29 -9.36
CA GLY A 15 2.93 -8.11 -10.35
C GLY A 15 2.86 -6.72 -11.01
N LEU A 16 1.66 -6.29 -11.43
CA LEU A 16 1.44 -4.93 -11.92
C LEU A 16 1.72 -3.88 -10.82
N LEU A 17 1.23 -4.11 -9.60
CA LEU A 17 1.46 -3.21 -8.47
C LEU A 17 2.95 -3.04 -8.16
N LEU A 18 3.69 -4.15 -8.09
CA LEU A 18 5.14 -4.19 -7.82
C LEU A 18 5.93 -3.49 -8.93
N LYS A 19 5.57 -3.75 -10.20
CA LYS A 19 6.19 -3.09 -11.34
C LYS A 19 6.04 -1.57 -11.24
N GLU A 20 4.81 -1.09 -11.08
CA GLU A 20 4.57 0.37 -11.00
C GLU A 20 5.18 1.00 -9.76
N TYR A 21 5.18 0.28 -8.63
CA TYR A 21 5.87 0.71 -7.43
C TYR A 21 7.37 0.96 -7.68
N ARG A 22 8.04 0.00 -8.33
CA ARG A 22 9.47 0.07 -8.66
C ARG A 22 9.78 1.13 -9.71
N GLU A 23 8.95 1.27 -10.73
CA GLU A 23 9.20 2.18 -11.85
C GLU A 23 8.82 3.63 -11.52
N GLN A 24 7.74 3.85 -10.76
CA GLN A 24 7.18 5.19 -10.56
C GLN A 24 7.52 5.77 -9.19
N PHE A 25 7.46 4.96 -8.13
CA PHE A 25 7.56 5.49 -6.77
C PHE A 25 8.93 5.30 -6.11
N ILE A 26 9.61 4.16 -6.26
CA ILE A 26 10.97 3.98 -5.72
C ILE A 26 11.91 5.12 -6.14
N PRO A 27 11.94 5.59 -7.41
CA PRO A 27 12.78 6.73 -7.78
C PRO A 27 12.44 8.01 -7.00
N ALA A 28 11.15 8.28 -6.74
CA ALA A 28 10.73 9.42 -5.93
C ALA A 28 11.15 9.27 -4.47
N ALA A 29 11.03 8.06 -3.89
CA ALA A 29 11.50 7.78 -2.54
C ALA A 29 13.01 7.99 -2.40
N VAL A 30 13.80 7.51 -3.38
CA VAL A 30 15.26 7.76 -3.44
C VAL A 30 15.57 9.24 -3.55
N ASP A 31 14.91 9.96 -4.48
CA ASP A 31 15.08 11.41 -4.63
C ASP A 31 14.81 12.14 -3.30
N TYR A 32 13.78 11.73 -2.55
CA TYR A 32 13.44 12.33 -1.25
C TYR A 32 14.49 12.04 -0.18
N LEU A 33 14.92 10.78 -0.05
CA LEU A 33 15.95 10.34 0.90
C LEU A 33 17.30 11.03 0.63
N GLU A 34 17.62 11.28 -0.63
CA GLU A 34 18.81 12.02 -1.07
C GLU A 34 18.65 13.55 -1.00
N ARG A 35 17.54 14.05 -0.45
CA ARG A 35 17.26 15.48 -0.27
C ARG A 35 17.14 16.25 -1.60
N ARG A 36 16.81 15.56 -2.69
CA ARG A 36 16.64 16.16 -4.02
C ARG A 36 15.23 16.70 -4.26
N ILE A 37 14.23 16.22 -3.51
CA ILE A 37 12.85 16.69 -3.57
C ILE A 37 12.26 16.94 -2.18
N SER A 38 11.24 17.80 -2.12
CA SER A 38 10.50 18.11 -0.90
C SER A 38 9.50 17.01 -0.52
N ALA A 39 8.96 17.07 0.70
CA ALA A 39 7.89 16.17 1.13
C ALA A 39 6.60 16.34 0.31
N ASN A 40 6.24 17.57 -0.06
CA ASN A 40 5.11 17.84 -0.96
C ASN A 40 5.33 17.25 -2.37
N GLU A 41 6.56 17.31 -2.88
CA GLU A 41 6.90 16.72 -4.18
C GLU A 41 6.85 15.19 -4.13
N LEU A 42 7.36 14.57 -3.05
CA LEU A 42 7.21 13.14 -2.80
C LEU A 42 5.73 12.73 -2.80
N ARG A 43 4.90 13.44 -2.03
CA ARG A 43 3.44 13.22 -1.97
C ARG A 43 2.80 13.33 -3.36
N ARG A 44 3.15 14.36 -4.12
CA ARG A 44 2.62 14.57 -5.47
C ARG A 44 2.94 13.42 -6.42
N ARG A 45 4.13 12.82 -6.30
CA ARG A 45 4.55 11.65 -7.10
C ARG A 45 3.95 10.34 -6.59
N TRP A 46 3.68 10.23 -5.29
CA TRP A 46 3.06 9.06 -4.67
C TRP A 46 1.56 8.92 -5.01
N LYS A 47 0.80 10.03 -4.95
CA LYS A 47 -0.67 9.97 -5.04
C LYS A 47 -1.24 9.32 -6.31
N PRO A 48 -0.67 9.53 -7.52
CA PRO A 48 -1.15 8.85 -8.71
C PRO A 48 -1.07 7.32 -8.60
N HIS A 49 0.02 6.78 -8.05
CA HIS A 49 0.19 5.35 -7.81
C HIS A 49 -0.80 4.82 -6.75
N TYR A 50 -0.92 5.55 -5.64
CA TYR A 50 -1.81 5.20 -4.52
C TYR A 50 -3.30 5.19 -4.91
N LEU A 51 -3.77 6.23 -5.60
CA LEU A 51 -5.17 6.37 -6.01
C LEU A 51 -5.50 5.62 -7.31
N GLY A 52 -4.48 5.16 -8.05
CA GLY A 52 -4.63 4.37 -9.26
C GLY A 52 -4.48 2.89 -8.98
N THR A 53 -3.30 2.34 -9.29
CA THR A 53 -3.01 0.91 -9.30
C THR A 53 -3.17 0.26 -7.94
N PHE A 54 -2.72 0.93 -6.86
CA PHE A 54 -2.95 0.41 -5.52
C PHE A 54 -4.44 0.38 -5.17
N HIS A 55 -5.22 1.40 -5.49
CA HIS A 55 -6.65 1.42 -5.15
C HIS A 55 -7.41 0.26 -5.83
N ALA A 56 -7.10 -0.05 -7.08
CA ALA A 56 -7.69 -1.19 -7.79
C ALA A 56 -7.31 -2.53 -7.15
N TYR A 57 -6.04 -2.68 -6.77
CA TYR A 57 -5.55 -3.84 -6.02
C TYR A 57 -6.27 -3.98 -4.67
N ASP A 58 -6.35 -2.90 -3.88
CA ASP A 58 -6.92 -2.88 -2.53
C ASP A 58 -8.41 -3.21 -2.53
N LEU A 59 -9.16 -2.74 -3.53
CA LEU A 59 -10.58 -3.12 -3.69
C LEU A 59 -10.77 -4.63 -3.85
N THR A 60 -9.85 -5.31 -4.53
CA THR A 60 -9.93 -6.77 -4.72
C THR A 60 -9.68 -7.51 -3.40
N VAL A 61 -8.68 -7.07 -2.64
CA VAL A 61 -8.36 -7.60 -1.30
C VAL A 61 -9.51 -7.33 -0.33
N GLU A 62 -10.06 -6.11 -0.31
CA GLU A 62 -11.16 -5.71 0.57
C GLU A 62 -12.44 -6.52 0.28
N GLN A 63 -12.77 -6.75 -0.99
CA GLN A 63 -13.92 -7.56 -1.38
C GLN A 63 -13.79 -9.00 -0.88
N ALA A 64 -12.61 -9.61 -1.04
CA ALA A 64 -12.36 -10.96 -0.53
C ALA A 64 -12.43 -11.02 1.00
N TRP A 65 -11.91 -9.99 1.69
CA TRP A 65 -12.01 -9.91 3.14
C TRP A 65 -13.46 -9.78 3.63
N ARG A 66 -14.28 -8.93 2.99
CA ARG A 66 -15.71 -8.78 3.32
C ARG A 66 -16.49 -10.07 3.05
N ALA A 67 -16.22 -10.73 1.92
CA ALA A 67 -16.85 -12.00 1.58
C ALA A 67 -16.50 -13.12 2.57
N SER A 68 -15.23 -13.21 2.96
CA SER A 68 -14.74 -14.21 3.91
C SER A 68 -15.23 -13.96 5.35
N SER A 69 -15.30 -12.70 5.78
CA SER A 69 -15.69 -12.35 7.16
C SER A 69 -17.19 -12.26 7.39
N GLY A 70 -17.99 -12.20 6.33
CA GLY A 70 -19.40 -11.83 6.42
C GLY A 70 -19.63 -10.38 6.88
N SER A 71 -18.57 -9.58 6.99
CA SER A 71 -18.65 -8.21 7.48
C SER A 71 -19.32 -7.29 6.45
N THR A 72 -20.30 -6.52 6.93
CA THR A 72 -20.95 -5.45 6.15
C THR A 72 -20.27 -4.09 6.30
N GLY A 73 -19.12 -4.03 6.98
CA GLY A 73 -18.42 -2.78 7.31
C GLY A 73 -18.87 -2.11 8.62
N ARG A 74 -19.69 -2.79 9.42
CA ARG A 74 -19.95 -2.43 10.83
C ARG A 74 -18.92 -3.12 11.72
N LEU A 75 -18.52 -2.45 12.82
CA LEU A 75 -17.60 -3.00 13.82
C LEU A 75 -18.19 -4.31 14.39
N GLU A 76 -17.73 -5.45 13.89
CA GLU A 76 -18.05 -6.77 14.42
C GLU A 76 -16.77 -7.46 14.88
N ALA A 77 -16.84 -8.07 16.06
CA ALA A 77 -15.71 -8.71 16.71
C ALA A 77 -15.54 -10.14 16.17
N GLY A 78 -14.43 -10.40 15.49
CA GLY A 78 -14.03 -11.73 15.04
C GLY A 78 -13.29 -11.72 13.71
N GLY A 79 -12.26 -12.54 13.58
CA GLY A 79 -11.62 -12.80 12.28
C GLY A 79 -12.51 -13.71 11.41
N PRO A 80 -12.41 -13.62 10.07
CA PRO A 80 -13.16 -14.51 9.18
C PRO A 80 -12.89 -15.99 9.48
N PRO A 81 -13.88 -16.89 9.34
CA PRO A 81 -13.62 -18.33 9.26
C PRO A 81 -12.66 -18.62 8.09
N ALA A 82 -11.76 -19.59 8.28
CA ALA A 82 -10.79 -20.02 7.28
C ALA A 82 -11.50 -20.71 6.10
N ASP A 83 -11.99 -19.94 5.15
CA ASP A 83 -12.54 -20.41 3.87
C ASP A 83 -11.41 -20.50 2.83
N PRO A 84 -11.05 -21.71 2.33
CA PRO A 84 -10.02 -21.89 1.32
C PRO A 84 -10.25 -21.08 0.03
N ALA A 85 -11.50 -20.71 -0.28
CA ALA A 85 -11.81 -19.88 -1.44
C ALA A 85 -11.19 -18.47 -1.38
N HIS A 86 -10.82 -18.00 -0.18
CA HIS A 86 -10.28 -16.65 0.05
C HIS A 86 -8.80 -16.65 0.46
N GLU A 87 -8.15 -17.81 0.56
CA GLU A 87 -6.77 -17.95 1.06
C GLU A 87 -5.78 -17.09 0.28
N ILE A 88 -5.84 -17.14 -1.05
CA ILE A 88 -4.95 -16.37 -1.93
C ILE A 88 -5.17 -14.86 -1.75
N PRO A 89 -6.37 -14.28 -1.98
CA PRO A 89 -6.60 -12.85 -1.76
C PRO A 89 -6.30 -12.35 -0.34
N LEU A 90 -6.49 -13.17 0.70
CA LEU A 90 -6.20 -12.79 2.07
C LEU A 90 -4.70 -12.76 2.39
N ALA A 91 -3.87 -13.54 1.67
CA ALA A 91 -2.41 -13.44 1.76
C ALA A 91 -1.89 -12.05 1.34
N HIS A 92 -2.66 -11.31 0.55
CA HIS A 92 -2.36 -9.95 0.10
C HIS A 92 -2.73 -8.85 1.11
N PHE A 93 -3.48 -9.17 2.18
CA PHE A 93 -3.91 -8.20 3.19
C PHE A 93 -2.77 -7.40 3.84
N PRO A 94 -1.60 -8.00 4.16
CA PRO A 94 -0.45 -7.25 4.66
C PRO A 94 0.05 -6.15 3.71
N VAL A 95 -0.04 -6.35 2.38
CA VAL A 95 0.34 -5.34 1.38
C VAL A 95 -0.60 -4.13 1.47
N SER A 96 -1.92 -4.38 1.54
CA SER A 96 -2.91 -3.32 1.71
C SER A 96 -2.68 -2.50 2.97
N VAL A 97 -2.38 -3.16 4.10
CA VAL A 97 -2.06 -2.48 5.36
C VAL A 97 -0.80 -1.63 5.22
N ALA A 98 0.26 -2.18 4.62
CA ALA A 98 1.54 -1.49 4.45
C ALA A 98 1.41 -0.24 3.55
N TYR A 99 0.71 -0.34 2.41
CA TYR A 99 0.45 0.80 1.52
C TYR A 99 -0.34 1.91 2.20
N ASN A 100 -1.42 1.56 2.90
CA ASN A 100 -2.24 2.52 3.63
C ASN A 100 -1.43 3.24 4.72
N ASN A 101 -0.53 2.53 5.39
CA ASN A 101 0.35 3.13 6.41
C ASN A 101 1.43 4.01 5.80
N LEU A 102 2.01 3.60 4.67
CA LEU A 102 2.95 4.42 3.91
C LEU A 102 2.31 5.72 3.41
N ASP A 103 1.07 5.67 2.92
CA ASP A 103 0.33 6.88 2.53
C ASP A 103 0.14 7.85 3.70
N ARG A 104 -0.27 7.33 4.86
CA ARG A 104 -0.40 8.14 6.09
C ARG A 104 0.93 8.76 6.50
N LEU A 105 2.04 8.01 6.41
CA LEU A 105 3.37 8.54 6.69
C LEU A 105 3.74 9.68 5.73
N ILE A 106 3.50 9.51 4.43
CA ILE A 106 3.76 10.54 3.41
C ILE A 106 2.90 11.79 3.65
N GLU A 107 1.62 11.65 4.00
CA GLU A 107 0.76 12.79 4.36
C GLU A 107 1.30 13.53 5.59
N VAL A 108 1.73 12.80 6.63
CA VAL A 108 2.31 13.41 7.84
C VAL A 108 3.59 14.18 7.50
N LEU A 109 4.48 13.60 6.68
CA LEU A 109 5.71 14.26 6.24
C LEU A 109 5.41 15.51 5.41
N ALA A 110 4.42 15.47 4.53
CA ALA A 110 4.01 16.62 3.73
C ALA A 110 3.42 17.74 4.59
N ILE A 111 2.62 17.41 5.61
CA ILE A 111 2.07 18.40 6.57
C ILE A 111 3.19 19.01 7.42
N GLU A 112 4.13 18.19 7.88
CA GLU A 112 5.21 18.63 8.77
C GLU A 112 6.26 19.48 8.04
N LEU A 113 6.71 19.02 6.87
CA LEU A 113 7.86 19.58 6.17
C LEU A 113 7.46 20.47 4.99
N GLY A 114 6.26 20.31 4.44
CA GLY A 114 5.78 21.08 3.29
C GLY A 114 6.75 20.99 2.09
N ASP A 115 7.24 22.15 1.67
CA ASP A 115 8.18 22.29 0.55
C ASP A 115 9.65 22.09 0.94
N HIS A 116 9.92 21.68 2.17
CA HIS A 116 11.26 21.36 2.64
C HIS A 116 11.64 19.89 2.41
N THR A 117 12.95 19.67 2.34
CA THR A 117 13.61 18.37 2.21
C THR A 117 13.76 17.67 3.56
N VAL A 118 14.03 16.36 3.52
CA VAL A 118 14.03 15.50 4.71
C VAL A 118 15.04 15.91 5.80
N ASP A 119 16.12 16.63 5.48
CA ASP A 119 17.12 17.11 6.43
C ASP A 119 16.60 18.19 7.40
N THR A 120 15.46 18.80 7.08
CA THR A 120 14.77 19.75 7.95
C THR A 120 13.90 19.08 9.01
N THR A 121 13.74 17.75 8.94
CA THR A 121 13.00 17.00 9.95
C THR A 121 13.68 17.06 11.31
N ARG A 122 12.86 17.16 12.36
CA ARG A 122 13.35 17.12 13.75
C ARG A 122 13.61 15.70 14.24
N LEU A 123 13.17 14.68 13.50
CA LEU A 123 13.21 13.27 13.89
C LEU A 123 13.86 12.45 12.78
N ARG A 124 15.17 12.26 12.88
CA ARG A 124 15.97 11.56 11.86
C ARG A 124 15.57 10.10 11.70
N GLU A 125 15.02 9.51 12.75
CA GLU A 125 14.46 8.16 12.77
C GLU A 125 13.41 7.98 11.68
N ARG A 126 12.61 9.01 11.38
CA ARG A 126 11.57 8.96 10.33
C ARG A 126 12.12 8.67 8.94
N THR A 127 13.33 9.14 8.64
CA THR A 127 13.99 8.90 7.35
C THR A 127 14.44 7.44 7.20
N VAL A 128 14.98 6.89 8.29
CA VAL A 128 15.43 5.49 8.33
C VAL A 128 14.22 4.56 8.31
N ASP A 129 13.19 4.85 9.09
CA ASP A 129 11.93 4.11 9.09
C ASP A 129 11.27 4.15 7.72
N PHE A 130 11.24 5.32 7.07
CA PHE A 130 10.72 5.45 5.70
C PHE A 130 11.49 4.54 4.74
N ALA A 131 12.83 4.59 4.72
CA ALA A 131 13.63 3.73 3.86
C ALA A 131 13.36 2.23 4.11
N HIS A 132 13.27 1.82 5.36
CA HIS A 132 12.95 0.43 5.72
C HIS A 132 11.55 0.01 5.29
N VAL A 133 10.55 0.89 5.40
CA VAL A 133 9.18 0.60 4.92
C VAL A 133 9.18 0.39 3.41
N ILE A 134 9.93 1.21 2.66
CA ILE A 134 10.04 1.06 1.19
C ILE A 134 10.62 -0.30 0.82
N GLU A 135 11.77 -0.66 1.41
CA GLU A 135 12.43 -1.94 1.15
C GLU A 135 11.56 -3.13 1.57
N SER A 136 10.96 -3.07 2.77
CA SER A 136 10.13 -4.16 3.29
C SER A 136 8.88 -4.38 2.45
N LEU A 137 8.29 -3.29 1.92
CA LEU A 137 7.13 -3.38 1.05
C LEU A 137 7.47 -4.01 -0.30
N ASP A 138 8.62 -3.67 -0.89
CA ASP A 138 9.13 -4.32 -2.10
C ASP A 138 9.30 -5.83 -1.91
N VAL A 139 9.98 -6.24 -0.83
CA VAL A 139 10.20 -7.65 -0.50
C VAL A 139 8.89 -8.39 -0.28
N LEU A 140 7.94 -7.78 0.44
CA LEU A 140 6.62 -8.37 0.67
C LEU A 140 5.85 -8.58 -0.63
N MET A 141 5.78 -7.57 -1.50
CA MET A 141 5.11 -7.72 -2.80
C MET A 141 5.80 -8.75 -3.69
N ALA A 142 7.14 -8.75 -3.73
CA ALA A 142 7.91 -9.73 -4.51
C ALA A 142 7.69 -11.18 -4.01
N SER A 143 7.46 -11.37 -2.72
CA SER A 143 7.16 -12.70 -2.15
C SER A 143 5.80 -13.28 -2.57
N LEU A 144 4.91 -12.42 -3.08
CA LEU A 144 3.57 -12.79 -3.55
C LEU A 144 3.49 -12.85 -5.09
N ASP A 145 4.54 -12.44 -5.79
CA ASP A 145 4.65 -12.42 -7.26
C ASP A 145 5.26 -13.72 -7.82
N THR A 146 4.84 -14.88 -7.26
CA THR A 146 5.32 -16.23 -7.62
C THR A 146 4.18 -17.09 -8.14
#